data_AF-A0A076MX65-F1
#
_entry.id   AF-A0A076MX65-F1
#
_cell.length_a   1.000
_cell.length_b   1.000
_cell.length_c   1.000
_cell.angle_alpha   90.00
_cell.angle_beta   90.00
_cell.angle_gamma   90.00
#
_symmetry.space_group_name_H-M   'P 1'
#
loop_
_entity.id
_entity.type
_entity.pdbx_description
1 polymer ?
#
loop_
_entity_poly.entity_id
_entity_poly.type
_entity_poly.pdbx_seq_one_letter_code
_entity_poly.pdbx_strand_id
1 'polypeptide(L)'
;MLHGMQQVEAYLGYLAPTSYVTNTAGFATADYLRRVTLVAYRTRGLELAHPGAGAGSADRGVWERHEAWQPARKIEKALIADDWGEAFTAFNLVLAPTLDDVLLRQFKEVRDSPWSTARRTTRCCAGGSTGGPRSPTPRQPASAPCGDPARARSQRGGGRVRRPCETGGVPQRDLLGGGREHREGACGTVSGTMTGQWHATLRIDDLWEGEMEGVEVGEEKVLLINVDGEVRAYRNRCPHQAWALDEGDFDGETLTCVRHMWVFDARSGTGVNPDNCRLNSFPCKVDGDGTILVDIG
;
A
#
# COMPACT_ATOMS: atom_id res chain seq x y z
N MET A 1 -14.49 -10.09 -12.53
CA MET A 1 -13.04 -10.03 -12.85
C MET A 1 -12.28 -8.99 -12.04
N LEU A 2 -12.35 -7.67 -12.35
CA LEU A 2 -11.52 -6.66 -11.66
C LEU A 2 -11.73 -6.63 -10.14
N HIS A 3 -12.96 -6.85 -9.67
CA HIS A 3 -13.22 -6.99 -8.23
C HIS A 3 -12.63 -8.30 -7.65
N GLY A 4 -12.56 -9.37 -8.44
CA GLY A 4 -11.84 -10.58 -8.04
C GLY A 4 -10.34 -10.34 -7.92
N MET A 5 -9.75 -9.53 -8.81
CA MET A 5 -8.35 -9.09 -8.71
C MET A 5 -8.10 -8.28 -7.42
N GLN A 6 -9.03 -7.36 -7.09
CA GLN A 6 -9.01 -6.63 -5.82
C GLN A 6 -9.06 -7.58 -4.61
N GLN A 7 -9.91 -8.61 -4.64
CA GLN A 7 -10.04 -9.57 -3.55
C GLN A 7 -8.77 -10.42 -3.37
N VAL A 8 -8.11 -10.84 -4.46
CA VAL A 8 -6.85 -11.58 -4.38
C VAL A 8 -5.75 -10.73 -3.74
N GLU A 9 -5.59 -9.46 -4.14
CA GLU A 9 -4.60 -8.58 -3.51
C GLU A 9 -4.88 -8.31 -2.03
N ALA A 10 -6.16 -8.13 -1.67
CA ALA A 10 -6.53 -7.93 -0.27
C ALA A 10 -6.17 -9.16 0.58
N TYR A 11 -6.36 -10.36 0.02
CA TYR A 11 -5.98 -11.61 0.65
C TYR A 11 -4.45 -11.77 0.76
N LEU A 12 -3.70 -11.43 -0.29
CA LEU A 12 -2.24 -11.42 -0.27
C LEU A 12 -1.68 -10.47 0.79
N GLY A 13 -2.31 -9.31 0.98
CA GLY A 13 -1.93 -8.37 2.03
C GLY A 13 -2.18 -8.91 3.43
N TYR A 14 -3.27 -9.67 3.63
CA TYR A 14 -3.62 -10.29 4.90
C TYR A 14 -2.66 -11.42 5.29
N LEU A 15 -2.26 -12.26 4.33
CA LEU A 15 -1.33 -13.38 4.56
C LEU A 15 0.16 -12.99 4.47
N ALA A 16 0.46 -11.74 4.14
CA ALA A 16 1.83 -11.32 3.88
C ALA A 16 2.76 -11.55 5.09
N PRO A 17 3.97 -12.11 4.88
CA PRO A 17 4.89 -12.42 5.98
C PRO A 17 5.57 -11.19 6.58
N THR A 18 5.45 -10.03 5.93
CA THR A 18 6.06 -8.77 6.39
C THR A 18 5.19 -7.57 6.05
N SER A 19 5.30 -6.51 6.84
CA SER A 19 4.58 -5.25 6.60
C SER A 19 4.96 -4.58 5.28
N TYR A 20 6.19 -4.74 4.82
CA TYR A 20 6.61 -4.23 3.50
C TYR A 20 5.75 -4.81 2.38
N VAL A 21 5.44 -6.10 2.46
CA VAL A 21 4.58 -6.79 1.50
C VAL A 21 3.09 -6.46 1.74
N THR A 22 2.64 -6.39 3.00
CA THR A 22 1.27 -5.96 3.31
C THR A 22 0.96 -4.58 2.73
N ASN A 23 1.91 -3.64 2.84
CA ASN A 23 1.74 -2.28 2.35
C ASN A 23 1.62 -2.22 0.82
N THR A 24 2.47 -2.96 0.10
CA THR A 24 2.40 -2.99 -1.38
C THR A 24 1.12 -3.63 -1.87
N ALA A 25 0.69 -4.74 -1.26
CA ALA A 25 -0.59 -5.39 -1.54
C ALA A 25 -1.78 -4.46 -1.22
N GLY A 26 -1.68 -3.66 -0.16
CA GLY A 26 -2.67 -2.62 0.18
C GLY A 26 -2.82 -1.56 -0.91
N PHE A 27 -1.71 -1.03 -1.44
CA PHE A 27 -1.75 -0.10 -2.57
C PHE A 27 -2.29 -0.76 -3.84
N ALA A 28 -1.87 -2.00 -4.14
CA ALA A 28 -2.39 -2.75 -5.29
C ALA A 28 -3.90 -2.98 -5.20
N THR A 29 -4.40 -3.34 -4.01
CA THR A 29 -5.84 -3.47 -3.72
C THR A 29 -6.57 -2.16 -4.02
N ALA A 30 -6.04 -1.02 -3.58
CA ALA A 30 -6.62 0.29 -3.85
C ALA A 30 -6.64 0.62 -5.35
N ASP A 31 -5.60 0.26 -6.11
CA ASP A 31 -5.55 0.45 -7.55
C ASP A 31 -6.58 -0.41 -8.29
N TYR A 32 -6.80 -1.66 -7.88
CA TYR A 32 -7.88 -2.48 -8.45
C TYR A 32 -9.26 -1.93 -8.12
N LEU A 33 -9.47 -1.40 -6.90
CA LEU A 33 -10.72 -0.72 -6.54
C LEU A 33 -10.93 0.55 -7.40
N ARG A 34 -9.87 1.31 -7.67
CA ARG A 34 -9.91 2.44 -8.58
C ARG A 34 -10.33 2.00 -9.99
N ARG A 35 -9.80 0.89 -10.50
CA ARG A 35 -10.21 0.32 -11.81
C ARG A 35 -11.67 -0.12 -11.81
N VAL A 36 -12.14 -0.79 -10.76
CA VAL A 36 -13.56 -1.18 -10.61
C VAL A 36 -14.46 0.05 -10.67
N THR A 37 -14.12 1.10 -9.91
CA THR A 37 -14.87 2.36 -9.87
C THR A 37 -14.93 3.04 -11.24
N LEU A 38 -13.79 3.09 -11.96
CA LEU A 38 -13.72 3.67 -13.30
C LEU A 38 -14.57 2.90 -14.31
N VAL A 39 -14.52 1.56 -14.28
CA VAL A 39 -15.35 0.73 -15.15
C VAL A 39 -16.83 0.93 -14.83
N ALA A 40 -17.23 0.90 -13.55
CA ALA A 40 -18.62 1.14 -13.16
C ALA A 40 -19.14 2.51 -13.65
N TYR A 41 -18.36 3.57 -13.46
CA TYR A 41 -18.70 4.91 -13.93
C TYR A 41 -18.86 4.95 -15.47
N ARG A 42 -17.93 4.32 -16.20
CA ARG A 42 -17.99 4.28 -17.68
C ARG A 42 -19.12 3.40 -18.21
N THR A 43 -19.42 2.28 -17.55
CA THR A 43 -20.57 1.43 -17.87
C THR A 43 -21.86 2.21 -17.76
N ARG A 44 -22.05 2.99 -16.68
CA ARG A 44 -23.23 3.85 -16.54
C ARG A 44 -23.29 4.94 -17.62
N GLY A 45 -22.16 5.58 -17.92
CA GLY A 45 -22.09 6.54 -19.01
C GLY A 45 -22.46 5.94 -20.38
N LEU A 46 -22.04 4.70 -20.63
CA LEU A 46 -22.35 3.96 -21.86
C LEU A 46 -23.83 3.58 -21.93
N GLU A 47 -24.41 3.12 -20.83
CA GLU A 47 -25.83 2.80 -20.72
C GLU A 47 -26.71 4.02 -21.02
N LEU A 48 -26.35 5.19 -20.46
CA LEU A 48 -27.05 6.45 -20.71
C LEU A 48 -26.91 6.91 -22.17
N ALA A 49 -25.72 6.77 -22.76
CA ALA A 49 -25.48 7.18 -24.15
C ALA A 49 -26.08 6.21 -25.18
N HIS A 50 -26.20 4.93 -24.84
CA HIS A 50 -26.71 3.87 -25.71
C HIS A 50 -27.73 2.98 -24.97
N PRO A 51 -28.93 3.51 -24.69
CA PRO A 51 -30.00 2.73 -24.09
C PRO A 51 -30.32 1.50 -24.95
N GLY A 52 -30.39 0.32 -24.32
CA GLY A 52 -30.65 -0.95 -25.01
C GLY A 52 -29.42 -1.74 -25.45
N ALA A 53 -28.20 -1.20 -25.32
CA ALA A 53 -26.96 -1.93 -25.59
C ALA A 53 -26.60 -2.99 -24.53
N GLY A 54 -27.36 -3.09 -23.43
CA GLY A 54 -27.16 -4.06 -22.36
C GLY A 54 -26.01 -3.77 -21.38
N ALA A 55 -25.34 -2.61 -21.52
CA ALA A 55 -24.29 -2.18 -20.59
C ALA A 55 -24.86 -2.06 -19.16
N GLY A 56 -24.21 -2.69 -18.19
CA GLY A 56 -24.59 -2.63 -16.77
C GLY A 56 -25.65 -3.64 -16.34
N SER A 57 -26.54 -4.06 -17.25
CA SER A 57 -27.62 -5.01 -16.95
C SER A 57 -27.30 -6.45 -17.35
N ALA A 58 -26.49 -6.66 -18.38
CA ALA A 58 -26.12 -8.00 -18.85
C ALA A 58 -24.75 -8.50 -18.33
N ASP A 59 -23.96 -7.62 -17.72
CA ASP A 59 -22.53 -7.85 -17.42
C ASP A 59 -22.27 -9.15 -16.62
N ARG A 60 -23.12 -9.44 -15.63
CA ARG A 60 -23.02 -10.67 -14.84
C ARG A 60 -23.26 -11.92 -15.69
N GLY A 61 -24.31 -11.92 -16.52
CA GLY A 61 -24.61 -13.05 -17.40
C GLY A 61 -23.53 -13.28 -18.44
N VAL A 62 -22.91 -12.20 -18.93
CA VAL A 62 -21.76 -12.26 -19.84
C VAL A 62 -20.55 -12.87 -19.12
N TRP A 63 -20.23 -12.43 -17.91
CA TRP A 63 -19.15 -13.00 -17.11
C TRP A 63 -19.35 -14.50 -16.83
N GLU A 64 -20.56 -14.88 -16.44
CA GLU A 64 -20.86 -16.25 -16.02
C GLU A 64 -20.91 -17.26 -17.18
N ARG A 65 -21.33 -16.83 -18.39
CA ARG A 65 -21.69 -17.77 -19.47
C ARG A 65 -20.96 -17.55 -20.78
N HIS A 66 -20.47 -16.35 -21.06
CA HIS A 66 -19.88 -16.07 -22.37
C HIS A 66 -18.49 -16.74 -22.47
N GLU A 67 -18.27 -17.50 -23.54
CA GLU A 67 -17.07 -18.32 -23.74
C GLU A 67 -15.77 -17.52 -23.63
N ALA A 68 -15.71 -16.33 -24.24
CA ALA A 68 -14.53 -15.47 -24.20
C ALA A 68 -14.08 -15.05 -22.78
N TRP A 69 -14.98 -15.07 -21.78
CA TRP A 69 -14.65 -14.71 -20.40
C TRP A 69 -14.27 -15.90 -19.52
N GLN A 70 -14.54 -17.13 -19.95
CA GLN A 70 -14.28 -18.32 -19.14
C GLN A 70 -12.78 -18.54 -18.84
N PRO A 71 -11.83 -18.23 -19.76
CA PRO A 71 -10.42 -18.27 -19.42
C PRO A 71 -10.04 -17.31 -18.28
N ALA A 72 -10.56 -16.07 -18.29
CA ALA A 72 -10.32 -15.08 -17.25
C ALA A 72 -10.99 -15.45 -15.92
N ARG A 73 -12.11 -16.19 -15.97
CA ARG A 73 -12.83 -16.69 -14.80
C ARG A 73 -12.06 -17.75 -14.01
N LYS A 74 -10.99 -18.32 -14.58
CA LYS A 74 -10.03 -19.15 -13.83
C LYS A 74 -9.34 -18.40 -12.67
N ILE A 75 -9.48 -17.07 -12.58
CA ILE A 75 -9.14 -16.30 -11.37
C ILE A 75 -9.81 -16.85 -10.09
N GLU A 76 -10.96 -17.53 -10.21
CA GLU A 76 -11.61 -18.25 -9.11
C GLU A 76 -10.69 -19.29 -8.45
N LYS A 77 -9.72 -19.85 -9.19
CA LYS A 77 -8.72 -20.76 -8.62
C LYS A 77 -7.66 -20.03 -7.80
N ALA A 78 -7.26 -18.82 -8.22
CA ALA A 78 -6.32 -18.01 -7.44
C ALA A 78 -6.97 -17.46 -6.16
N LEU A 79 -8.30 -17.29 -6.16
CA LEU A 79 -9.06 -16.85 -4.98
C LEU A 79 -9.16 -17.90 -3.87
N ILE A 80 -8.80 -19.16 -4.13
CA ILE A 80 -8.85 -20.26 -3.17
C ILE A 80 -7.47 -20.86 -2.89
N ALA A 81 -6.40 -20.20 -3.35
CA ALA A 81 -5.04 -20.62 -3.05
C ALA A 81 -4.71 -20.14 -1.63
N ASP A 82 -4.53 -21.07 -0.70
CA ASP A 82 -4.33 -20.75 0.72
C ASP A 82 -2.88 -20.42 1.09
N ASP A 83 -1.91 -20.86 0.28
CA ASP A 83 -0.50 -20.53 0.47
C ASP A 83 -0.18 -19.15 -0.11
N TRP A 84 0.49 -18.30 0.68
CA TRP A 84 0.84 -16.94 0.26
C TRP A 84 1.72 -16.93 -1.00
N GLY A 85 2.71 -17.83 -1.08
CA GLY A 85 3.64 -17.90 -2.19
C GLY A 85 2.98 -18.40 -3.48
N GLU A 86 2.09 -19.38 -3.37
CA GLU A 86 1.24 -19.87 -4.45
C GLU A 86 0.31 -18.78 -4.96
N ALA A 87 -0.43 -18.12 -4.07
CA ALA A 87 -1.35 -17.04 -4.41
C ALA A 87 -0.61 -15.88 -5.09
N PHE A 88 0.56 -15.49 -4.57
CA PHE A 88 1.37 -14.41 -5.13
C PHE A 88 1.86 -14.79 -6.53
N THR A 89 2.39 -15.99 -6.70
CA THR A 89 2.91 -16.47 -7.99
C THR A 89 1.79 -16.60 -9.02
N ALA A 90 0.68 -17.25 -8.65
CA ALA A 90 -0.45 -17.44 -9.54
C ALA A 90 -1.05 -16.09 -9.98
N PHE A 91 -1.14 -15.13 -9.06
CA PHE A 91 -1.77 -13.85 -9.36
C PHE A 91 -0.80 -12.84 -9.98
N ASN A 92 0.22 -12.40 -9.23
CA ASN A 92 1.08 -11.29 -9.61
C ASN A 92 2.05 -11.63 -10.74
N LEU A 93 2.47 -12.90 -10.86
CA LEU A 93 3.43 -13.30 -11.90
C LEU A 93 2.76 -13.89 -13.16
N VAL A 94 1.52 -14.36 -13.05
CA VAL A 94 0.83 -15.04 -14.17
C VAL A 94 -0.47 -14.35 -14.57
N LEU A 95 -1.48 -14.31 -13.68
CA LEU A 95 -2.81 -13.86 -14.05
C LEU A 95 -2.89 -12.34 -14.30
N ALA A 96 -2.37 -11.53 -13.39
CA ALA A 96 -2.47 -10.07 -13.49
C ALA A 96 -1.75 -9.52 -14.74
N PRO A 97 -0.49 -9.89 -15.05
CA PRO A 97 0.17 -9.44 -16.27
C PRO A 97 -0.57 -9.87 -17.54
N THR A 98 -1.10 -11.11 -17.56
CA THR A 98 -1.85 -11.64 -18.71
C THR A 98 -3.16 -10.89 -18.92
N LEU A 99 -3.92 -10.66 -17.84
CA LEU A 99 -5.18 -9.92 -17.90
C LEU A 99 -4.95 -8.45 -18.27
N ASP A 100 -3.89 -7.83 -17.78
CA ASP A 100 -3.56 -6.45 -18.11
C ASP A 100 -3.10 -6.29 -19.56
N ASP A 101 -2.36 -7.25 -20.13
CA ASP A 101 -2.06 -7.26 -21.57
C ASP A 101 -3.34 -7.23 -22.40
N VAL A 102 -4.31 -8.08 -22.07
CA VAL A 102 -5.60 -8.10 -22.75
C VAL A 102 -6.34 -6.78 -22.53
N LEU A 103 -6.60 -6.40 -21.28
CA LEU A 103 -7.52 -5.31 -20.92
C LEU A 103 -6.99 -3.92 -21.22
N LEU A 104 -5.67 -3.72 -21.16
CA LEU A 104 -5.06 -2.41 -21.32
C LEU A 104 -4.40 -2.26 -22.68
N ARG A 105 -3.64 -3.27 -23.15
CA ARG A 105 -2.96 -3.18 -24.44
C ARG A 105 -3.86 -3.58 -25.60
N GLN A 106 -4.42 -4.79 -25.59
CA GLN A 106 -5.20 -5.29 -26.74
C GLN A 106 -6.53 -4.54 -26.91
N PHE A 107 -7.26 -4.25 -25.83
CA PHE A 107 -8.47 -3.41 -25.91
C PHE A 107 -8.16 -1.98 -26.42
N LYS A 108 -6.99 -1.43 -26.08
CA LYS A 108 -6.53 -0.15 -26.65
C LYS A 108 -6.30 -0.26 -28.15
N GLU A 109 -5.66 -1.32 -28.63
CA GLU A 109 -5.45 -1.57 -30.06
C GLU A 109 -6.79 -1.65 -30.81
N VAL A 110 -7.77 -2.38 -30.26
CA VAL A 110 -9.13 -2.45 -30.83
C VAL A 110 -9.80 -1.07 -30.85
N ARG A 111 -9.68 -0.31 -29.76
CA ARG A 111 -10.21 1.06 -29.67
C ARG A 111 -9.57 2.00 -30.68
N ASP A 112 -8.27 1.85 -30.96
CA ASP A 112 -7.49 2.74 -31.84
C ASP A 112 -7.52 2.28 -33.31
N SER A 113 -8.09 1.10 -33.59
CA SER A 113 -8.14 0.53 -34.94
C SER A 113 -8.94 1.38 -35.95
N PRO A 114 -8.73 1.17 -37.27
CA PRO A 114 -9.45 1.92 -38.31
C PRO A 114 -10.98 1.71 -38.25
N TRP A 115 -11.44 0.52 -37.84
CA TRP A 115 -12.87 0.18 -37.79
C TRP A 115 -13.62 1.01 -36.74
N SER A 116 -12.98 1.28 -35.58
CA SER A 116 -13.57 2.06 -34.50
C SER A 116 -13.50 3.57 -34.79
N THR A 117 -12.47 4.00 -35.52
CA THR A 117 -12.25 5.39 -35.91
C THR A 117 -13.22 5.84 -37.01
N ALA A 118 -13.52 4.97 -37.97
CA ALA A 118 -14.50 5.24 -39.04
C ALA A 118 -15.95 5.41 -38.54
N ARG A 119 -16.33 4.77 -37.41
CA ARG A 119 -17.65 4.97 -36.77
C ARG A 119 -17.74 6.26 -35.95
N ARG A 120 -16.61 6.83 -35.51
CA ARG A 120 -16.56 8.11 -34.81
C ARG A 120 -16.84 9.28 -35.74
N THR A 121 -16.26 9.26 -36.95
CA THR A 121 -16.43 10.31 -37.95
C THR A 121 -17.82 10.32 -38.58
N THR A 122 -18.45 9.16 -38.77
CA THR A 122 -19.82 9.09 -39.30
C THR A 122 -20.90 9.57 -38.33
N ARG A 123 -20.67 9.51 -37.01
CA ARG A 123 -21.66 9.95 -36.01
C ARG A 123 -21.53 11.43 -35.61
N CYS A 124 -20.33 12.03 -35.68
CA CYS A 124 -20.17 13.49 -35.47
C CYS A 124 -20.80 14.34 -36.58
N CYS A 125 -20.94 13.83 -37.80
CA CYS A 125 -21.56 14.57 -38.91
C CYS A 125 -23.10 14.41 -38.97
N ALA A 126 -23.70 13.55 -38.14
CA ALA A 126 -25.15 13.32 -38.14
C ALA A 126 -25.91 14.28 -37.19
N GLY A 127 -25.20 15.11 -36.42
CA GLY A 127 -25.77 16.10 -35.51
C GLY A 127 -25.60 17.53 -36.02
N GLY A 128 -26.36 17.92 -37.04
CA GLY A 128 -26.56 19.33 -37.38
C GLY A 128 -26.49 19.67 -38.87
N SER A 129 -27.64 19.59 -39.56
CA SER A 129 -28.12 20.67 -40.44
C SER A 129 -29.47 20.26 -41.04
N THR A 130 -30.53 20.96 -40.67
CA THR A 130 -31.75 21.04 -41.49
C THR A 130 -31.41 21.77 -42.79
N GLY A 131 -31.24 21.03 -43.88
CA GLY A 131 -31.09 21.56 -45.24
C GLY A 131 -31.43 20.47 -46.24
N GLY A 132 -32.43 20.72 -47.10
CA GLY A 132 -33.11 19.74 -47.95
C GLY A 132 -32.25 18.97 -48.96
N PRO A 133 -32.84 18.01 -49.70
CA PRO A 133 -32.08 17.02 -50.43
C PRO A 133 -31.44 17.62 -51.69
N ARG A 134 -30.14 17.42 -51.85
CA ARG A 134 -29.48 17.49 -53.16
C ARG A 134 -28.94 16.10 -53.51
N SER A 135 -29.33 15.63 -54.68
CA SER A 135 -29.01 14.32 -55.25
C SER A 135 -27.50 14.11 -55.39
N PRO A 136 -26.97 12.89 -55.16
CA PRO A 136 -25.55 12.63 -55.33
C PRO A 136 -25.23 12.32 -56.80
N THR A 137 -24.31 13.07 -57.40
CA THR A 137 -23.57 12.62 -58.59
C THR A 137 -22.34 11.84 -58.16
N PRO A 138 -21.99 10.74 -58.84
CA PRO A 138 -20.86 9.90 -58.44
C PRO A 138 -19.55 10.54 -58.93
N ARG A 139 -18.62 10.84 -58.02
CA ARG A 139 -17.21 11.11 -58.38
C ARG A 139 -16.39 9.83 -58.22
N GLN A 140 -15.73 9.45 -59.30
CA GLN A 140 -14.76 8.37 -59.38
C GLN A 140 -13.52 8.63 -58.51
N PRO A 141 -12.80 7.58 -58.05
CA PRO A 141 -11.58 7.74 -57.27
C PRO A 141 -10.40 8.11 -58.19
N ALA A 142 -9.73 9.23 -57.89
CA ALA A 142 -8.47 9.57 -58.52
C ALA A 142 -7.33 8.82 -57.82
N SER A 143 -6.57 8.10 -58.63
CA SER A 143 -5.36 7.33 -58.33
C SER A 143 -4.24 8.15 -57.67
N ALA A 144 -3.52 7.52 -56.75
CA ALA A 144 -2.24 7.98 -56.22
C ALA A 144 -1.17 8.12 -57.33
N PRO A 145 -0.12 8.91 -57.07
CA PRO A 145 1.20 8.50 -57.53
C PRO A 145 2.22 8.46 -56.40
N CYS A 146 3.03 7.41 -56.47
CA CYS A 146 4.25 7.17 -55.73
C CYS A 146 5.33 8.18 -56.11
N GLY A 147 6.18 8.58 -55.16
CA GLY A 147 7.37 9.38 -55.44
C GLY A 147 8.20 9.60 -54.18
N ASP A 148 9.26 8.80 -54.04
CA ASP A 148 10.27 8.86 -52.98
C ASP A 148 11.53 9.60 -53.51
N PRO A 149 12.65 9.74 -52.78
CA PRO A 149 13.09 10.98 -52.12
C PRO A 149 14.40 11.57 -52.71
N ALA A 150 14.65 12.88 -52.57
CA ALA A 150 15.99 13.49 -52.37
C ALA A 150 16.03 15.00 -52.65
N ARG A 151 16.65 15.75 -51.72
CA ARG A 151 17.47 16.98 -51.87
C ARG A 151 16.81 18.22 -52.53
N ALA A 152 16.96 19.46 -52.06
CA ALA A 152 17.98 20.10 -51.23
C ALA A 152 17.49 21.48 -50.71
N ARG A 153 17.95 21.84 -49.49
CA ARG A 153 18.58 23.12 -49.04
C ARG A 153 18.17 24.43 -49.77
N SER A 154 17.99 25.59 -49.11
CA SER A 154 18.82 26.14 -48.04
C SER A 154 18.30 27.50 -47.48
N GLN A 155 18.65 27.78 -46.21
CA GLN A 155 19.01 29.10 -45.60
C GLN A 155 17.88 30.13 -45.41
N ARG A 156 17.69 30.87 -44.30
CA ARG A 156 18.51 31.38 -43.17
C ARG A 156 17.54 31.57 -41.97
N GLY A 157 17.88 31.67 -40.69
CA GLY A 157 19.11 31.77 -39.89
C GLY A 157 18.66 31.72 -38.40
N GLY A 158 19.39 31.06 -37.49
CA GLY A 158 20.33 31.71 -36.55
C GLY A 158 19.67 31.80 -35.15
N GLY A 159 20.19 31.32 -34.02
CA GLY A 159 21.46 30.66 -33.64
C GLY A 159 21.19 29.66 -32.50
N ARG A 160 21.86 28.51 -32.46
CA ARG A 160 23.11 28.16 -31.72
C ARG A 160 22.88 28.12 -30.18
N VAL A 161 22.53 26.96 -29.58
CA VAL A 161 23.39 25.81 -29.15
C VAL A 161 24.30 26.23 -27.97
N ARG A 162 24.24 25.69 -26.74
CA ARG A 162 24.61 24.32 -26.28
C ARG A 162 24.04 23.96 -24.87
N ARG A 163 23.83 22.65 -24.67
CA ARG A 163 23.66 21.87 -23.41
C ARG A 163 24.97 21.87 -22.57
N PRO A 164 25.02 21.51 -21.25
CA PRO A 164 24.39 20.31 -20.67
C PRO A 164 23.90 20.37 -19.19
N CYS A 165 23.30 19.22 -18.81
CA CYS A 165 23.05 18.68 -17.48
C CYS A 165 23.86 19.28 -16.32
N GLU A 166 23.18 19.78 -15.29
CA GLU A 166 23.72 19.85 -13.94
C GLU A 166 22.70 19.30 -12.92
N THR A 167 23.27 18.50 -12.04
CA THR A 167 22.74 17.78 -10.90
C THR A 167 22.24 18.72 -9.80
N GLY A 168 20.96 18.62 -9.43
CA GLY A 168 20.43 19.24 -8.22
C GLY A 168 20.72 18.39 -6.99
N GLY A 169 21.92 18.55 -6.44
CA GLY A 169 22.31 18.01 -5.14
C GLY A 169 21.68 18.78 -3.98
N VAL A 170 21.28 18.02 -2.96
CA VAL A 170 20.82 18.50 -1.65
C VAL A 170 21.95 19.24 -0.94
N PRO A 171 21.73 20.39 -0.27
CA PRO A 171 22.79 21.06 0.46
C PRO A 171 23.12 20.29 1.74
N GLN A 172 24.29 19.67 1.75
CA GLN A 172 25.01 19.19 2.92
C GLN A 172 25.46 20.41 3.75
N ARG A 173 25.07 20.47 5.03
CA ARG A 173 25.68 21.40 5.99
C ARG A 173 26.72 20.63 6.79
N ASP A 174 27.97 21.01 6.56
CA ASP A 174 29.14 20.47 7.23
C ASP A 174 29.14 20.78 8.73
N LEU A 175 29.49 19.73 9.46
CA LEU A 175 29.95 19.72 10.83
C LEU A 175 31.32 20.39 10.90
N LEU A 176 31.47 21.48 11.67
CA LEU A 176 32.72 21.79 12.35
C LEU A 176 32.46 22.53 13.68
N GLY A 177 32.83 21.87 14.77
CA GLY A 177 33.66 22.44 15.84
C GLY A 177 33.05 23.50 16.74
N GLY A 178 32.64 23.09 17.94
CA GLY A 178 32.33 24.01 19.04
C GLY A 178 32.26 23.28 20.37
N GLY A 179 33.41 22.87 20.89
CA GLY A 179 33.52 22.36 22.26
C GLY A 179 33.08 23.42 23.27
N ARG A 180 32.27 23.02 24.24
CA ARG A 180 32.09 23.76 25.49
C ARG A 180 32.19 22.81 26.67
N GLU A 181 33.30 23.03 27.33
CA GLU A 181 33.77 22.64 28.65
C GLU A 181 32.73 22.23 29.69
N HIS A 182 33.12 21.17 30.40
CA HIS A 182 32.66 20.77 31.71
C HIS A 182 32.42 21.96 32.65
N ARG A 183 31.24 21.98 33.27
CA ARG A 183 31.05 22.60 34.58
C ARG A 183 30.78 21.50 35.59
N GLU A 184 31.77 21.31 36.46
CA GLU A 184 31.62 20.66 37.75
C GLU A 184 30.54 21.41 38.54
N GLY A 185 29.44 20.72 38.81
CA GLY A 185 28.36 21.16 39.69
C GLY A 185 28.21 20.13 40.79
N ALA A 186 28.65 20.55 41.98
CA ALA A 186 28.68 19.87 43.27
C ALA A 186 27.66 18.73 43.50
N CYS A 187 28.19 17.68 44.11
CA CYS A 187 27.51 16.68 44.94
C CYS A 187 26.45 17.35 45.83
N GLY A 188 25.19 17.18 45.46
CA GLY A 188 24.04 17.39 46.32
C GLY A 188 23.42 16.02 46.58
N THR A 189 23.63 15.49 47.78
CA THR A 189 22.86 14.35 48.30
C THR A 189 21.41 14.78 48.43
N VAL A 190 20.62 14.60 47.36
CA VAL A 190 19.17 14.65 47.44
C VAL A 190 18.70 13.28 47.90
N SER A 191 18.65 13.09 49.22
CA SER A 191 17.82 12.08 49.86
C SER A 191 16.35 12.48 49.67
N GLY A 192 15.86 12.38 48.44
CA GLY A 192 14.45 12.43 48.11
C GLY A 192 13.92 11.01 48.09
N THR A 193 13.18 10.62 49.12
CA THR A 193 12.26 9.48 49.03
C THR A 193 11.25 9.80 47.94
N MET A 194 11.50 9.31 46.73
CA MET A 194 10.45 9.19 45.71
C MET A 194 9.49 8.13 46.21
N THR A 195 8.35 8.57 46.73
CA THR A 195 7.24 7.68 47.07
C THR A 195 6.59 7.22 45.77
N GLY A 196 7.25 6.32 45.05
CA GLY A 196 6.63 5.55 43.97
C GLY A 196 5.45 4.77 44.54
N GLN A 197 4.30 4.86 43.89
CA GLN A 197 3.14 4.08 44.28
C GLN A 197 3.31 2.69 43.65
N TRP A 198 3.90 1.77 44.41
CA TRP A 198 4.07 0.38 43.99
C TRP A 198 2.72 -0.32 43.97
N HIS A 199 2.32 -0.81 42.80
CA HIS A 199 1.12 -1.59 42.63
C HIS A 199 1.48 -3.05 42.37
N ALA A 200 0.80 -3.95 43.08
CA ALA A 200 0.91 -5.40 42.85
C ALA A 200 0.18 -5.79 41.57
N THR A 201 0.81 -6.65 40.78
CA THR A 201 0.28 -7.16 39.51
C THR A 201 0.24 -8.69 39.52
N LEU A 202 0.89 -9.35 38.57
CA LEU A 202 1.02 -10.80 38.47
C LEU A 202 2.10 -11.31 39.42
N ARG A 203 2.14 -12.63 39.63
CA ARG A 203 3.32 -13.29 40.17
C ARG A 203 4.27 -13.64 39.04
N ILE A 204 5.57 -13.67 39.34
CA ILE A 204 6.60 -14.12 38.39
C ILE A 204 6.38 -15.57 37.93
N ASP A 205 5.75 -16.41 38.77
CA ASP A 205 5.43 -17.80 38.44
C ASP A 205 4.34 -17.93 37.34
N ASP A 206 3.57 -16.86 37.12
CA ASP A 206 2.49 -16.78 36.13
C ASP A 206 2.93 -16.07 34.83
N LEU A 207 4.18 -15.58 34.75
CA LEU A 207 4.75 -14.92 33.57
C LEU A 207 6.09 -15.58 33.22
N TRP A 208 6.07 -16.59 32.37
CA TRP A 208 7.26 -17.38 32.06
C TRP A 208 8.25 -16.60 31.19
N GLU A 209 9.50 -17.06 31.17
CA GLU A 209 10.52 -16.51 30.29
C GLU A 209 10.07 -16.60 28.82
N GLY A 210 10.18 -15.49 28.08
CA GLY A 210 9.70 -15.42 26.71
C GLY A 210 8.19 -15.14 26.59
N GLU A 211 7.49 -14.87 27.69
CA GLU A 211 6.09 -14.45 27.68
C GLU A 211 5.92 -12.96 27.92
N MET A 212 4.75 -12.46 27.50
CA MET A 212 4.28 -11.12 27.78
C MET A 212 2.79 -11.16 28.16
N GLU A 213 2.37 -10.25 29.03
CA GLU A 213 0.98 -10.17 29.49
C GLU A 213 0.56 -8.71 29.71
N GLY A 214 -0.66 -8.39 29.26
CA GLY A 214 -1.29 -7.09 29.51
C GLY A 214 -2.05 -7.07 30.84
N VAL A 215 -1.73 -6.12 31.72
CA VAL A 215 -2.36 -5.97 33.03
C VAL A 215 -2.91 -4.57 33.26
N GLU A 216 -3.94 -4.47 34.09
CA GLU A 216 -4.53 -3.20 34.49
C GLU A 216 -4.00 -2.78 35.87
N VAL A 217 -3.38 -1.60 35.92
CA VAL A 217 -2.81 -1.02 37.14
C VAL A 217 -3.43 0.37 37.34
N GLY A 218 -4.46 0.44 38.19
CA GLY A 218 -5.27 1.65 38.33
C GLY A 218 -6.05 1.94 37.03
N GLU A 219 -5.80 3.10 36.43
CA GLU A 219 -6.39 3.48 35.12
C GLU A 219 -5.46 3.18 33.92
N GLU A 220 -4.24 2.70 34.19
CA GLU A 220 -3.23 2.46 33.15
C GLU A 220 -3.17 0.98 32.76
N LYS A 221 -3.06 0.74 31.45
CA LYS A 221 -2.75 -0.59 30.92
C LYS A 221 -1.24 -0.74 30.78
N VAL A 222 -0.68 -1.71 31.48
CA VAL A 222 0.75 -2.02 31.53
C VAL A 222 0.98 -3.34 30.82
N LEU A 223 2.01 -3.40 29.99
CA LEU A 223 2.53 -4.62 29.39
C LEU A 223 3.71 -5.08 30.24
N LEU A 224 3.62 -6.30 30.77
CA LEU A 224 4.73 -6.98 31.41
C LEU A 224 5.38 -7.92 30.39
N ILE A 225 6.70 -7.91 30.30
CA ILE A 225 7.48 -8.80 29.43
C ILE A 225 8.58 -9.43 30.27
N ASN A 226 8.75 -10.75 30.16
CA ASN A 226 9.85 -11.46 30.79
C ASN A 226 10.93 -11.81 29.75
N VAL A 227 12.04 -11.07 29.78
CA VAL A 227 13.15 -11.22 28.83
C VAL A 227 14.35 -11.84 29.54
N ASP A 228 14.66 -13.09 29.22
CA ASP A 228 15.73 -13.90 29.85
C ASP A 228 15.67 -13.87 31.39
N GLY A 229 14.47 -14.02 31.95
CA GLY A 229 14.22 -14.02 33.40
C GLY A 229 14.13 -12.64 34.05
N GLU A 230 14.32 -11.56 33.30
CA GLU A 230 14.20 -10.18 33.79
C GLU A 230 12.88 -9.55 33.33
N VAL A 231 12.04 -9.17 34.31
CA VAL A 231 10.76 -8.51 34.03
C VAL A 231 10.98 -7.05 33.64
N ARG A 232 10.37 -6.64 32.53
CA ARG A 232 10.23 -5.26 32.07
C ARG A 232 8.76 -4.87 32.04
N ALA A 233 8.49 -3.61 32.38
CA ALA A 233 7.15 -3.04 32.33
C ALA A 233 7.10 -1.85 31.37
N TYR A 234 6.15 -1.87 30.45
CA TYR A 234 5.89 -0.80 29.50
C TYR A 234 4.42 -0.39 29.53
N ARG A 235 4.10 0.80 29.03
CA ARG A 235 2.70 1.12 28.71
C ARG A 235 2.23 0.20 27.59
N ASN A 236 1.08 -0.45 27.77
CA ASN A 236 0.47 -1.35 26.79
C ASN A 236 -0.17 -0.57 25.63
N ARG A 237 0.64 0.23 24.94
CA ARG A 237 0.19 1.17 23.91
C ARG A 237 1.31 1.41 22.92
N CYS A 238 1.11 0.98 21.68
CA CYS A 238 2.05 1.24 20.60
C CYS A 238 2.17 2.77 20.36
N PRO A 239 3.38 3.34 20.32
CA PRO A 239 3.60 4.78 20.13
C PRO A 239 3.12 5.31 18.77
N HIS A 240 2.83 4.42 17.80
CA HIS A 240 2.30 4.81 16.49
C HIS A 240 0.81 5.22 16.55
N GLN A 241 -0.08 4.29 16.85
CA GLN A 241 -1.54 4.49 16.83
C GLN A 241 -2.25 3.81 17.98
N ALA A 242 -1.57 3.71 19.13
CA ALA A 242 -2.21 3.33 20.39
C ALA A 242 -2.76 1.91 20.49
N TRP A 243 -2.43 1.03 19.56
CA TRP A 243 -2.86 -0.37 19.63
C TRP A 243 -2.25 -1.07 20.84
N ALA A 244 -2.99 -2.02 21.41
CA ALA A 244 -2.54 -2.83 22.53
C ALA A 244 -1.39 -3.74 22.06
N LEU A 245 -0.30 -3.76 22.83
CA LEU A 245 0.92 -4.48 22.50
C LEU A 245 0.91 -5.93 22.99
N ASP A 246 0.08 -6.24 23.99
CA ASP A 246 -0.24 -7.61 24.44
C ASP A 246 -0.95 -8.45 23.36
N GLU A 247 -1.64 -7.81 22.41
CA GLU A 247 -2.15 -8.47 21.20
C GLU A 247 -1.06 -8.71 20.13
N GLY A 248 0.17 -8.31 20.40
CA GLY A 248 1.32 -8.44 19.51
C GLY A 248 1.95 -9.83 19.51
N ASP A 249 3.15 -9.89 18.94
CA ASP A 249 4.01 -11.08 18.96
C ASP A 249 5.29 -10.75 19.72
N PHE A 250 5.77 -11.68 20.55
CA PHE A 250 7.01 -11.56 21.30
C PHE A 250 7.82 -12.84 21.10
N ASP A 251 9.05 -12.70 20.59
CA ASP A 251 9.92 -13.83 20.22
C ASP A 251 11.04 -14.11 21.24
N GLY A 252 10.99 -13.47 22.42
CA GLY A 252 12.01 -13.53 23.45
C GLY A 252 13.02 -12.38 23.40
N GLU A 253 13.19 -11.69 22.26
CA GLU A 253 14.13 -10.56 22.13
C GLU A 253 13.40 -9.28 21.70
N THR A 254 12.45 -9.41 20.78
CA THR A 254 11.74 -8.31 20.14
C THR A 254 10.23 -8.42 20.28
N LEU A 255 9.60 -7.28 20.54
CA LEU A 255 8.16 -7.12 20.59
C LEU A 255 7.66 -6.52 19.28
N THR A 256 6.73 -7.21 18.60
CA THR A 256 6.14 -6.77 17.35
C THR A 256 4.66 -6.43 17.53
N CYS A 257 4.30 -5.18 17.24
CA CYS A 257 2.90 -4.76 17.25
C CYS A 257 2.13 -5.39 16.07
N VAL A 258 1.07 -6.16 16.35
CA VAL A 258 0.26 -6.85 15.32
C VAL A 258 -0.33 -5.94 14.25
N ARG A 259 -0.62 -4.68 14.59
CA ARG A 259 -1.36 -3.79 13.70
C ARG A 259 -0.53 -3.20 12.56
N HIS A 260 0.67 -2.74 12.88
CA HIS A 260 1.54 -2.00 11.95
C HIS A 260 2.97 -2.54 11.90
N MET A 261 3.22 -3.64 12.62
CA MET A 261 4.50 -4.35 12.64
C MET A 261 5.67 -3.45 13.05
N TRP A 262 5.40 -2.53 13.98
CA TRP A 262 6.46 -1.80 14.65
C TRP A 262 7.14 -2.75 15.61
N VAL A 263 8.47 -2.82 15.51
CA VAL A 263 9.31 -3.75 16.26
C VAL A 263 10.09 -2.96 17.30
N PHE A 264 10.10 -3.45 18.53
CA PHE A 264 10.80 -2.87 19.66
C PHE A 264 11.72 -3.90 20.28
N ASP A 265 12.91 -3.47 20.70
CA ASP A 265 13.78 -4.26 21.56
C ASP A 265 13.10 -4.42 22.93
N ALA A 266 12.87 -5.65 23.38
CA ALA A 266 12.08 -5.92 24.58
C ALA A 266 12.79 -5.53 25.90
N ARG A 267 14.11 -5.34 25.86
CA ARG A 267 14.92 -4.96 27.03
C ARG A 267 14.92 -3.47 27.29
N SER A 268 15.11 -2.68 26.24
CA SER A 268 15.25 -1.23 26.28
C SER A 268 13.97 -0.49 25.88
N GLY A 269 13.05 -1.17 25.22
CA GLY A 269 11.86 -0.58 24.59
C GLY A 269 12.19 0.30 23.37
N THR A 270 13.45 0.33 22.90
CA THR A 270 13.85 1.15 21.75
C THR A 270 13.26 0.55 20.48
N GLY A 271 12.76 1.41 19.59
CA GLY A 271 12.30 0.99 18.28
C GLY A 271 13.45 0.40 17.48
N VAL A 272 13.23 -0.78 16.92
CA VAL A 272 14.09 -1.41 15.91
C VAL A 272 13.56 -1.08 14.52
N ASN A 273 12.23 -1.00 14.38
CA ASN A 273 11.57 -0.60 13.15
C ASN A 273 10.26 0.12 13.47
N PRO A 274 10.19 1.46 13.35
CA PRO A 274 11.27 2.40 13.03
C PRO A 274 12.25 2.60 14.21
N ASP A 275 13.46 3.08 13.94
CA ASP A 275 14.55 3.27 14.92
C ASP A 275 14.47 4.56 15.74
N ASN A 276 13.51 5.43 15.41
CA ASN A 276 13.36 6.77 15.98
C ASN A 276 12.25 6.86 17.04
N CYS A 277 11.84 5.74 17.62
CA CYS A 277 10.78 5.67 18.64
C CYS A 277 11.21 4.83 19.84
N ARG A 278 10.45 4.93 20.94
CA ARG A 278 10.69 4.15 22.17
C ARG A 278 9.38 3.93 22.92
N LEU A 279 9.24 2.77 23.55
CA LEU A 279 8.15 2.46 24.48
C LEU A 279 8.28 3.28 25.76
N ASN A 280 7.15 3.61 26.37
CA ASN A 280 7.13 4.25 27.68
C ASN A 280 7.32 3.19 28.77
N SER A 281 8.45 3.19 29.46
CA SER A 281 8.80 2.22 30.50
C SER A 281 8.35 2.67 31.88
N PHE A 282 7.85 1.73 32.67
CA PHE A 282 7.56 1.92 34.09
C PHE A 282 8.61 1.21 34.94
N PRO A 283 9.07 1.80 36.07
CA PRO A 283 9.89 1.06 37.02
C PRO A 283 9.14 -0.16 37.55
N CYS A 284 9.80 -1.31 37.55
CA CYS A 284 9.24 -2.55 38.10
C CYS A 284 10.28 -3.32 38.90
N LYS A 285 9.81 -4.14 39.85
CA LYS A 285 10.63 -5.06 40.64
C LYS A 285 9.83 -6.29 41.04
N VAL A 286 10.52 -7.40 41.26
CA VAL A 286 9.91 -8.61 41.84
C VAL A 286 10.19 -8.59 43.34
N ASP A 287 9.13 -8.69 44.16
CA ASP A 287 9.26 -8.75 45.61
C ASP A 287 9.62 -10.16 46.09
N GLY A 288 10.02 -10.31 47.36
CA GLY A 288 10.52 -11.58 47.92
C GLY A 288 9.49 -12.72 47.94
N ASP A 289 8.19 -12.41 47.78
CA ASP A 289 7.10 -13.36 47.64
C ASP A 289 6.83 -13.78 46.18
N GLY A 290 7.56 -13.20 45.22
CA GLY A 290 7.40 -13.43 43.78
C GLY A 290 6.41 -12.49 43.09
N THR A 291 5.83 -11.51 43.80
CA THR A 291 4.88 -10.56 43.18
C THR A 291 5.62 -9.50 42.35
N ILE A 292 5.16 -9.27 41.13
CA ILE A 292 5.65 -8.19 40.26
C ILE A 292 5.00 -6.88 40.72
N LEU A 293 5.83 -5.93 41.15
CA LEU A 293 5.45 -4.59 41.56
C LEU A 293 5.82 -3.59 40.47
N VAL A 294 4.86 -2.76 40.06
CA VAL A 294 5.06 -1.71 39.06
C VAL A 294 4.77 -0.35 39.68
N ASP A 295 5.64 0.62 39.41
CA ASP A 295 5.45 2.03 39.75
C ASP A 295 5.00 2.80 38.51
N ILE A 296 3.78 3.33 38.54
CA ILE A 296 3.21 4.06 37.41
C ILE A 296 3.48 5.57 37.47
N GLY A 297 4.24 6.03 38.47
CA GLY A 297 4.54 7.44 38.71
C GLY A 297 3.51 8.14 39.57
#